data_AF-A0A8S1QDA8-F1
#
_entry.id   AF-A0A8S1QDA8-F1
#
_cell.length_a   1.000
_cell.length_b   1.000
_cell.length_c   1.000
_cell.angle_alpha   90.00
_cell.angle_beta   90.00
_cell.angle_gamma   90.00
#
_symmetry.space_group_name_H-M   'P 1'
#
loop_
_entity.id
_entity.type
_entity.pdbx_description
1 polymer ?
#
loop_
_entity_poly.entity_id
_entity_poly.type
_entity_poly.pdbx_seq_one_letter_code
_entity_poly.pdbx_strand_id
1 'polypeptide(L)' 'MKNGEGLFKWPDGCRFQSNWVDGQLQGESKLIENGIMTIGQWLNNKCVKWEQLNN' A
#
# COMPACT_ATOMS: atom_id res chain seq x y z
N MET A 1 12.12 16.37 -2.30
CA MET A 1 11.78 14.97 -1.96
C MET A 1 10.48 14.58 -2.64
N LYS A 2 10.34 13.34 -3.14
CA LYS A 2 9.04 12.86 -3.67
C LYS A 2 8.15 12.49 -2.49
N ASN A 3 7.38 13.48 -2.03
CA ASN A 3 6.22 13.25 -1.19
C ASN A 3 5.04 13.02 -2.14
N GLY A 4 4.38 11.88 -2.05
CA GLY A 4 3.28 11.57 -2.95
C GLY A 4 2.74 10.16 -2.80
N GLU A 5 1.51 10.00 -3.28
CA GLU A 5 0.86 8.71 -3.40
C GLU A 5 1.55 7.90 -4.50
N GLY A 6 2.08 6.73 -4.12
CA GLY A 6 2.60 5.74 -5.04
C GLY A 6 1.47 4.79 -5.42
N LEU A 7 1.07 4.82 -6.69
CA LEU A 7 0.10 3.86 -7.25
C LEU A 7 0.82 2.92 -8.19
N PHE A 8 0.91 1.66 -7.81
CA PHE A 8 1.41 0.57 -8.62
C PHE A 8 0.24 -0.24 -9.16
N LYS A 9 0.25 -0.47 -10.47
CA LYS A 9 -0.72 -1.33 -11.14
C LYS A 9 0.06 -2.42 -11.85
N TRP A 10 -0.30 -3.67 -11.61
CA TRP A 10 0.29 -4.80 -12.28
C TRP A 10 -0.61 -5.29 -13.43
N PRO A 11 -0.05 -5.96 -14.47
CA PRO A 11 -0.82 -6.43 -15.61
C PRO A 11 -1.89 -7.47 -15.28
N ASP A 12 -1.75 -8.15 -14.14
CA ASP A 12 -2.71 -9.11 -13.57
C ASP A 12 -3.97 -8.44 -13.00
N GLY A 13 -4.01 -7.11 -12.95
CA GLY A 13 -5.11 -6.34 -12.37
C GLY A 13 -4.91 -5.98 -10.90
N CYS A 14 -3.81 -6.41 -10.28
CA CYS A 14 -3.45 -6.03 -8.93
C CYS A 14 -3.18 -4.51 -8.85
N ARG A 15 -3.58 -3.91 -7.74
CA ARG A 15 -3.37 -2.47 -7.48
C ARG A 15 -2.82 -2.28 -6.10
N PHE A 16 -1.74 -1.54 -5.97
CA PHE A 16 -1.16 -1.16 -4.68
C PHE A 16 -1.04 0.35 -4.61
N GLN A 17 -1.64 0.93 -3.59
CA GLN A 17 -1.56 2.35 -3.30
C GLN A 17 -0.84 2.52 -1.98
N SER A 18 0.13 3.41 -1.89
CA SER A 18 0.82 3.73 -0.65
C SER A 18 1.19 5.20 -0.57
N ASN A 19 1.37 5.71 0.64
CA ASN A 19 1.87 7.06 0.84
C ASN A 19 3.38 7.04 1.06
N TRP A 20 4.10 7.86 0.28
CA TRP A 20 5.53 8.04 0.42
C TRP A 20 5.82 9.44 0.96
N VAL A 21 6.59 9.49 2.04
CA VAL A 21 7.09 10.73 2.64
C VAL A 21 8.61 10.61 2.69
N ASP A 22 9.31 11.54 2.05
CA ASP A 22 10.77 11.57 1.95
C ASP A 22 11.40 10.28 1.40
N GLY A 23 10.70 9.64 0.46
CA GLY A 23 11.13 8.36 -0.12
C GLY A 23 10.93 7.16 0.80
N GLN A 24 10.20 7.33 1.91
CA GLN A 24 9.84 6.25 2.81
C GLN A 24 8.33 6.00 2.79
N LEU A 25 7.92 4.73 2.79
CA LEU A 25 6.55 4.34 3.03
C LEU A 25 6.15 4.73 4.46
N GLN A 26 5.07 5.49 4.54
CA GLN A 26 4.48 5.95 5.79
C GLN A 26 2.96 5.84 5.71
N GLY A 27 2.35 5.50 6.84
CA GLY A 27 0.90 5.42 6.97
C GLY A 27 0.29 4.21 6.25
N GLU A 28 -0.90 4.39 5.72
CA GLU A 28 -1.68 3.30 5.16
C GLU A 28 -1.31 2.99 3.70
N SER A 29 -1.27 1.70 3.39
CA SER A 29 -1.18 1.15 2.05
C SER A 29 -2.39 0.25 1.79
N LYS A 30 -2.82 0.20 0.53
CA LYS A 30 -3.98 -0.56 0.07
C LYS A 30 -3.58 -1.41 -1.12
N LEU A 31 -3.57 -2.72 -0.92
CA LEU A 31 -3.41 -3.71 -1.98
C LEU A 31 -4.79 -4.26 -2.37
N ILE A 32 -5.07 -4.34 -3.66
CA ILE A 32 -6.24 -5.02 -4.20
C ILE A 32 -5.72 -6.09 -5.15
N GLU A 33 -5.96 -7.35 -4.84
CA GLU A 33 -5.57 -8.51 -5.64
C GLU A 33 -6.81 -9.38 -5.85
N ASN A 34 -7.21 -9.57 -7.10
CA ASN A 34 -8.36 -10.41 -7.45
C ASN A 34 -9.67 -10.10 -6.67
N GLY A 35 -9.88 -8.83 -6.31
CA GLY A 35 -11.04 -8.40 -5.52
C GLY A 35 -10.87 -8.50 -4.00
N ILE A 36 -9.78 -9.11 -3.52
CA ILE A 36 -9.40 -9.11 -2.12
C ILE A 36 -8.68 -7.81 -1.81
N MET A 37 -9.20 -7.07 -0.85
CA MET A 37 -8.61 -5.81 -0.41
C MET A 37 -7.79 -6.06 0.85
N THR A 38 -6.56 -5.58 0.86
CA THR A 38 -5.64 -5.74 1.97
C THR A 38 -5.06 -4.40 2.36
N ILE A 39 -5.12 -4.07 3.65
CA ILE A 39 -4.60 -2.82 4.21
C ILE A 39 -3.32 -3.11 4.98
N GLY A 40 -2.25 -2.41 4.63
CA GLY A 40 -0.98 -2.46 5.36
C GLY A 40 -0.68 -1.11 6.02
N GLN A 41 -0.31 -1.09 7.29
CA GLN A 41 0.17 0.09 8.01
C GLN A 41 1.69 0.11 8.01
N TRP A 42 2.29 1.23 7.63
CA TRP A 42 3.72 1.39 7.47
C TRP A 42 4.26 2.54 8.31
N LEU A 43 5.43 2.35 8.89
CA LEU A 43 6.16 3.37 9.63
C LEU A 43 7.64 3.26 9.29
N ASN A 44 8.24 4.32 8.73
CA ASN A 44 9.65 4.36 8.33
C ASN A 44 10.07 3.14 7.49
N ASN A 45 9.34 2.83 6.40
CA ASN A 45 9.55 1.64 5.57
C ASN A 45 9.30 0.27 6.24
N LYS A 46 8.76 0.22 7.46
CA LYS A 46 8.41 -1.05 8.13
C LYS A 46 6.91 -1.24 8.16
N CYS A 47 6.46 -2.42 7.70
CA CYS A 47 5.08 -2.85 7.88
C CYS A 47 4.83 -3.15 9.36
N VAL A 48 3.98 -2.34 10.00
CA VAL A 48 3.55 -2.47 11.39
C VAL A 48 2.36 -3.42 11.49
N LYS A 49 1.45 -3.38 10.52
CA LYS A 49 0.22 -4.16 10.53
C LYS A 49 -0.17 -4.54 9.11
N TRP A 50 -0.66 -5.75 8.90
CA TRP A 50 -1.19 -6.19 7.62
C TRP A 50 -2.52 -6.90 7.88
N GLU A 51 -3.61 -6.37 7.32
CA GLU A 51 -4.96 -6.89 7.50
C GLU A 51 -5.63 -7.11 6.15
N GLN A 52 -6.08 -8.35 5.91
CA GLN A 52 -6.93 -8.68 4.77
C GLN A 52 -8.38 -8.38 5.15
N LEU A 53 -9.02 -7.53 4.35
CA LEU A 53 -10.46 -7.37 4.39
C LEU A 53 -11.07 -8.55 3.61
N ASN A 54 -11.28 -9.65 4.34
CA ASN A 54 -12.11 -10.73 3.86
C ASN A 54 -13.57 -10.37 4.16
N ASN A 55 -14.38 -10.25 3.11
CA ASN A 55 -15.81 -10.02 3.20
C ASN A 55 -16.55 -11.30 3.61
#